data_AF-A0A940TMN8-F1
#
_entry.id   AF-A0A940TMN8-F1
#
_cell.length_a   1.000
_cell.length_b   1.000
_cell.length_c   1.000
_cell.angle_alpha   90.00
_cell.angle_beta   90.00
_cell.angle_gamma   90.00
#
_symmetry.space_group_name_H-M   'P 1'
#
loop_
_entity.id
_entity.type
_entity.pdbx_description
1 polymer ?
#
loop_
_entity_poly.entity_id
_entity_poly.type
_entity_poly.pdbx_seq_one_letter_code
_entity_poly.pdbx_strand_id
1 'polypeptide(L)'
;GRIKQIRVQIEETTSDYDKEKLQERLAKLAGGVAVIKVGAATETEMKEKKARVEDALHATRAAVEEGIVPGGGVAYLRSLPALKKIKLEGDRQTGVDIIIRALEEPLRQIVQNAGQEGSVVAERVKKEKGAFGFDADQEEYTDMIEAGIIDPTKVVRFALQNAASVASLLITTEAVVVEKPKKEPAGPPMPPPGY
;
A
#
# COMPACT_ATOMS: atom_id res chain seq x y z
N GLY A 1 2.02 26.68 -29.33
CA GLY A 1 1.27 27.28 -28.19
C GLY A 1 1.88 26.85 -26.87
N ARG A 2 1.82 27.70 -25.84
CA ARG A 2 2.50 27.51 -24.54
C ARG A 2 2.19 26.16 -23.86
N ILE A 3 0.96 25.66 -24.00
CA ILE A 3 0.51 24.36 -23.51
C ILE A 3 1.35 23.20 -24.07
N LYS A 4 1.64 23.21 -25.38
CA LYS A 4 2.45 22.14 -26.02
C LYS A 4 3.89 22.15 -25.52
N GLN A 5 4.48 23.32 -25.29
CA GLN A 5 5.84 23.43 -24.75
C GLN A 5 5.95 22.84 -23.34
N ILE A 6 4.98 23.12 -22.47
CA ILE A 6 5.00 22.62 -21.09
C ILE A 6 4.82 21.11 -21.04
N ARG A 7 4.01 20.51 -21.95
CA ARG A 7 3.89 19.04 -22.04
C ARG A 7 5.23 18.36 -22.35
N VAL A 8 5.98 18.88 -23.31
CA VAL A 8 7.33 18.36 -23.63
C VAL A 8 8.26 18.51 -22.43
N GLN A 9 8.25 19.65 -21.74
CA GLN A 9 9.09 19.87 -20.55
C GLN A 9 8.78 18.92 -19.37
N ILE A 10 7.53 18.48 -19.24
CA ILE A 10 7.13 17.49 -18.22
C ILE A 10 7.73 16.11 -18.54
N GLU A 11 7.79 15.73 -19.82
CA GLU A 11 8.36 14.46 -20.26
C GLU A 11 9.89 14.43 -20.14
N GLU A 12 10.56 15.55 -20.40
CA GLU A 12 12.03 15.66 -20.33
C GLU A 12 12.57 15.79 -18.89
N THR A 13 11.73 16.21 -17.95
CA THR A 13 12.12 16.42 -16.55
C THR A 13 12.25 15.09 -15.80
N THR A 14 13.30 14.97 -14.99
CA THR A 14 13.53 13.82 -14.09
C THR A 14 13.15 14.10 -12.63
N SER A 15 12.93 15.37 -12.27
CA SER A 15 12.55 15.83 -10.94
C SER A 15 11.04 15.82 -10.75
N ASP A 16 10.55 15.09 -9.74
CA ASP A 16 9.11 15.01 -9.43
C ASP A 16 8.53 16.36 -9.01
N TYR A 17 9.32 17.15 -8.26
CA TYR A 17 8.94 18.52 -7.88
C TYR A 17 8.70 19.40 -9.11
N ASP A 18 9.59 19.34 -10.10
CA ASP A 18 9.48 20.14 -11.32
C ASP A 18 8.33 19.65 -12.20
N LYS A 19 8.11 18.33 -12.29
CA LYS A 19 6.92 17.77 -12.97
C LYS A 19 5.65 18.31 -12.35
N GLU A 20 5.55 18.31 -11.02
CA GLU A 20 4.37 18.79 -10.31
C GLU A 20 4.12 20.28 -10.57
N LYS A 21 5.17 21.12 -10.51
CA LYS A 21 5.08 22.55 -10.82
C LYS A 21 4.71 22.83 -12.27
N LEU A 22 5.26 22.07 -13.22
CA LEU A 22 4.91 22.20 -14.63
C LEU A 22 3.47 21.75 -14.91
N GLN A 23 3.01 20.68 -14.25
CA GLN A 23 1.61 20.23 -14.31
C GLN A 23 0.65 21.27 -13.73
N GLU A 24 0.99 21.91 -12.60
CA GLU A 24 0.20 22.99 -12.02
C GLU A 24 0.03 24.17 -12.99
N ARG A 25 1.12 24.56 -13.67
CA ARG A 25 1.09 25.61 -14.69
C ARG A 25 0.27 25.21 -15.91
N LEU A 26 0.42 23.97 -16.37
CA LEU A 26 -0.35 23.41 -17.48
C LEU A 26 -1.85 23.43 -17.16
N ALA A 27 -2.23 23.00 -15.95
CA ALA A 27 -3.61 22.99 -15.49
C ALA A 27 -4.23 24.39 -15.43
N LYS A 28 -3.48 25.39 -14.91
CA LYS A 28 -3.92 26.80 -14.89
C LYS A 28 -4.15 27.34 -16.30
N LEU A 29 -3.27 27.02 -17.25
CA LEU A 29 -3.40 27.47 -18.65
C LEU A 29 -4.52 26.76 -19.42
N ALA A 30 -4.82 25.51 -19.05
CA ALA A 30 -5.90 24.72 -19.64
C ALA A 30 -7.26 24.94 -18.94
N GLY A 31 -7.31 25.73 -17.86
CA GLY A 31 -8.53 25.96 -17.06
C GLY A 31 -8.97 24.75 -16.21
N GLY A 32 -8.10 23.77 -16.01
CA GLY A 32 -8.43 22.48 -15.39
C GLY A 32 -7.97 22.34 -13.93
N VAL A 33 -8.18 23.36 -13.09
CA VAL A 33 -7.83 23.27 -11.66
C VAL A 33 -9.10 23.07 -10.83
N ALA A 34 -9.24 21.90 -10.23
CA ALA A 34 -10.25 21.61 -9.23
C ALA A 34 -9.65 21.77 -7.82
N VAL A 35 -10.39 22.40 -6.91
CA VAL A 35 -9.97 22.60 -5.51
C VAL A 35 -11.00 21.97 -4.58
N ILE A 36 -10.57 21.01 -3.76
CA ILE A 36 -11.40 20.39 -2.73
C ILE A 36 -11.09 21.06 -1.39
N LYS A 37 -12.11 21.68 -0.78
CA LYS A 37 -12.00 22.28 0.55
C LYS A 37 -12.55 21.31 1.59
N VAL A 38 -11.66 20.76 2.42
CA VAL A 38 -12.02 19.81 3.48
C VAL A 38 -12.32 20.56 4.77
N GLY A 39 -13.50 20.32 5.35
CA GLY A 39 -13.91 20.89 6.63
C GLY A 39 -14.15 19.82 7.70
N ALA A 40 -13.92 20.16 8.97
CA ALA A 40 -14.24 19.33 10.13
C ALA A 40 -14.54 20.18 11.37
N ALA A 41 -15.03 19.54 12.44
CA ALA A 41 -15.37 20.21 13.68
C ALA A 41 -14.15 20.60 14.52
N THR A 42 -13.07 19.82 14.43
CA THR A 42 -11.80 20.09 15.10
C THR A 42 -10.62 20.08 14.12
N GLU A 43 -9.52 20.73 14.48
CA GLU A 43 -8.31 20.76 13.64
C GLU A 43 -7.74 19.35 13.42
N THR A 44 -7.77 18.51 14.44
CA THR A 44 -7.29 17.12 14.38
C THR A 44 -8.09 16.31 13.38
N GLU A 45 -9.42 16.38 13.42
CA GLU A 45 -10.29 15.72 12.43
C GLU A 45 -10.10 16.29 11.03
N MET A 46 -9.90 17.61 10.91
CA MET A 46 -9.66 18.25 9.61
C MET A 46 -8.39 17.70 8.97
N LYS A 47 -7.32 17.52 9.76
CA LYS A 47 -6.05 16.94 9.27
C LYS A 47 -6.24 15.49 8.80
N GLU A 48 -6.94 14.68 9.57
CA GLU A 48 -7.22 13.28 9.22
C GLU A 48 -8.08 13.17 7.96
N LYS A 49 -9.19 13.93 7.87
CA LYS A 49 -10.04 13.95 6.68
C LYS A 49 -9.29 14.45 5.45
N LYS A 50 -8.45 15.47 5.62
CA LYS A 50 -7.64 16.01 4.54
C LYS A 50 -6.67 14.95 4.01
N ALA A 51 -5.96 14.24 4.90
CA ALA A 51 -5.06 13.16 4.53
C ALA A 51 -5.80 12.06 3.75
N ARG A 52 -7.00 11.63 4.20
CA ARG A 52 -7.82 10.66 3.46
C ARG A 52 -8.20 11.11 2.05
N VAL A 53 -8.51 12.40 1.86
CA VAL A 53 -8.82 12.95 0.53
C VAL A 53 -7.59 12.95 -0.36
N GLU A 54 -6.42 13.26 0.19
CA GLU A 54 -5.14 13.18 -0.52
C GLU A 54 -4.82 11.73 -0.91
N ASP A 55 -4.98 10.77 -0.01
CA ASP A 55 -4.79 9.34 -0.29
C ASP A 55 -5.72 8.85 -1.40
N ALA A 56 -7.01 9.21 -1.36
CA ALA A 56 -7.98 8.85 -2.38
C ALA A 56 -7.64 9.44 -3.76
N LEU A 57 -7.12 10.68 -3.80
CA LEU A 57 -6.65 11.31 -5.04
C LEU A 57 -5.47 10.54 -5.64
N HIS A 58 -4.51 10.15 -4.80
CA HIS A 58 -3.32 9.40 -5.25
C HIS A 58 -3.70 7.99 -5.72
N ALA A 59 -4.59 7.29 -5.01
CA ALA A 59 -5.13 6.00 -5.41
C ALA A 59 -5.86 6.08 -6.75
N THR A 60 -6.68 7.11 -6.96
CA THR A 60 -7.40 7.32 -8.23
C THR A 60 -6.45 7.57 -9.39
N ARG A 61 -5.39 8.38 -9.19
CA ARG A 61 -4.34 8.58 -10.21
C ARG A 61 -3.65 7.25 -10.57
N ALA A 62 -3.28 6.48 -9.56
CA ALA A 62 -2.65 5.17 -9.75
C ALA A 62 -3.57 4.17 -10.49
N ALA A 63 -4.87 4.22 -10.22
CA ALA A 63 -5.87 3.39 -10.88
C ALA A 63 -6.06 3.77 -12.36
N VAL A 64 -5.99 5.06 -12.69
CA VAL A 64 -6.05 5.54 -14.08
C VAL A 64 -4.81 5.10 -14.87
N GLU A 65 -3.64 5.00 -14.24
CA GLU A 65 -2.39 4.66 -14.90
C GLU A 65 -2.24 3.15 -15.20
N GLU A 66 -2.50 2.27 -14.23
CA GLU A 66 -2.26 0.82 -14.37
C GLU A 66 -3.53 -0.03 -14.20
N GLY A 67 -4.71 0.60 -14.11
CA GLY A 67 -5.97 -0.07 -13.89
C GLY A 67 -6.20 -0.50 -12.43
N ILE A 68 -7.18 -1.39 -12.26
CA ILE A 68 -7.66 -1.87 -10.96
C ILE A 68 -7.68 -3.40 -10.90
N VAL A 69 -7.62 -3.92 -9.68
CA VAL A 69 -7.71 -5.35 -9.36
C VAL A 69 -8.67 -5.58 -8.20
N PRO A 70 -9.17 -6.83 -8.01
CA PRO A 70 -9.95 -7.18 -6.82
C PRO A 70 -9.18 -6.89 -5.54
N GLY A 71 -9.76 -6.10 -4.64
CA GLY A 71 -9.12 -5.66 -3.42
C GLY A 71 -9.11 -6.71 -2.32
N GLY A 72 -8.87 -6.28 -1.07
CA GLY A 72 -8.92 -7.16 0.10
C GLY A 72 -7.85 -8.27 0.11
N GLY A 73 -6.73 -8.05 -0.61
CA GLY A 73 -5.68 -9.05 -0.78
C GLY A 73 -6.02 -10.20 -1.75
N VAL A 74 -7.18 -10.18 -2.41
CA VAL A 74 -7.60 -11.22 -3.38
C VAL A 74 -6.66 -11.25 -4.58
N ALA A 75 -6.24 -10.10 -5.11
CA ALA A 75 -5.30 -10.01 -6.22
C ALA A 75 -4.01 -10.82 -5.98
N TYR A 76 -3.47 -10.79 -4.75
CA TYR A 76 -2.29 -11.58 -4.39
C TYR A 76 -2.56 -13.08 -4.42
N LEU A 77 -3.70 -13.53 -3.89
CA LEU A 77 -4.09 -14.94 -3.94
C LEU A 77 -4.27 -15.45 -5.38
N ARG A 78 -4.78 -14.60 -6.28
CA ARG A 78 -4.93 -14.93 -7.70
C ARG A 78 -3.59 -15.05 -8.44
N SER A 79 -2.52 -14.49 -7.89
CA SER A 79 -1.16 -14.65 -8.44
C SER A 79 -0.51 -15.99 -8.09
N LEU A 80 -0.94 -16.66 -6.99
CA LEU A 80 -0.31 -17.89 -6.49
C LEU A 80 -0.15 -19.02 -7.52
N PRO A 81 -1.11 -19.30 -8.43
CA PRO A 81 -0.94 -20.32 -9.45
C PRO A 81 0.22 -20.05 -10.40
N ALA A 82 0.58 -18.78 -10.64
CA ALA A 82 1.74 -18.42 -11.45
C ALA A 82 3.04 -18.73 -10.70
N LEU A 83 3.11 -18.43 -9.40
CA LEU A 83 4.28 -18.75 -8.58
C LEU A 83 4.48 -20.27 -8.43
N LYS A 84 3.41 -21.04 -8.24
CA LYS A 84 3.47 -22.51 -8.13
C LYS A 84 4.02 -23.23 -9.37
N LYS A 85 4.05 -22.55 -10.53
CA LYS A 85 4.66 -23.08 -11.76
C LYS A 85 6.18 -22.90 -11.79
N ILE A 86 6.72 -22.01 -10.96
CA ILE A 86 8.15 -21.76 -10.84
C ILE A 86 8.74 -22.91 -10.02
N LYS A 87 9.56 -23.73 -10.67
CA LYS A 87 10.29 -24.83 -10.03
C LYS A 87 11.78 -24.52 -10.10
N LEU A 88 12.39 -24.37 -8.93
CA LEU A 88 13.82 -24.10 -8.77
C LEU A 88 14.43 -25.18 -7.87
N GLU A 89 15.75 -25.19 -7.76
CA GLU A 89 16.48 -26.15 -6.94
C GLU A 89 16.99 -25.50 -5.65
N GLY A 90 17.06 -26.28 -4.57
CA GLY A 90 17.62 -25.88 -3.28
C GLY A 90 16.96 -24.63 -2.70
N ASP A 91 17.78 -23.73 -2.14
CA ASP A 91 17.34 -22.53 -1.42
C ASP A 91 16.52 -21.56 -2.27
N ARG A 92 16.68 -21.61 -3.60
CA ARG A 92 15.87 -20.79 -4.52
C ARG A 92 14.40 -21.20 -4.48
N GLN A 93 14.11 -22.49 -4.32
CA GLN A 93 12.74 -22.97 -4.16
C GLN A 93 12.14 -22.49 -2.83
N THR A 94 12.92 -22.55 -1.75
CA THR A 94 12.54 -22.00 -0.44
C THR A 94 12.17 -20.52 -0.55
N GLY A 95 12.92 -19.73 -1.34
CA GLY A 95 12.60 -18.33 -1.62
C GLY A 95 11.23 -18.15 -2.29
N VAL A 96 10.87 -18.99 -3.26
CA VAL A 96 9.54 -18.98 -3.88
C VAL A 96 8.45 -19.30 -2.86
N ASP A 97 8.67 -20.30 -2.01
CA ASP A 97 7.70 -20.73 -0.99
C ASP A 97 7.48 -19.64 0.07
N ILE A 98 8.52 -18.86 0.42
CA ILE A 98 8.41 -17.67 1.28
C ILE A 98 7.46 -16.64 0.67
N ILE A 99 7.63 -16.32 -0.62
CA ILE A 99 6.76 -15.35 -1.30
C ILE A 99 5.32 -15.87 -1.38
N ILE A 100 5.11 -17.15 -1.72
CA ILE A 100 3.78 -17.77 -1.74
C ILE A 100 3.07 -17.60 -0.40
N ARG A 101 3.76 -17.85 0.72
CA ARG A 101 3.21 -17.65 2.05
C ARG A 101 2.92 -16.19 2.35
N ALA A 102 3.85 -15.29 2.04
CA ALA A 102 3.71 -13.86 2.34
C ALA A 102 2.54 -13.20 1.61
N LEU A 103 2.22 -13.66 0.39
CA LEU A 103 1.12 -13.14 -0.42
C LEU A 103 -0.27 -13.41 0.19
N GLU A 104 -0.37 -14.30 1.18
CA GLU A 104 -1.64 -14.57 1.88
C GLU A 104 -1.87 -13.64 3.06
N GLU A 105 -0.81 -13.06 3.61
CA GLU A 105 -0.86 -12.25 4.84
C GLU A 105 -1.72 -10.99 4.71
N PRO A 106 -1.76 -10.25 3.58
CA PRO A 106 -2.63 -9.08 3.46
C PRO A 106 -4.11 -9.41 3.69
N LEU A 107 -4.62 -10.49 3.08
CA LEU A 107 -6.00 -10.91 3.28
C LEU A 107 -6.22 -11.40 4.72
N ARG A 108 -5.31 -12.22 5.26
CA ARG A 108 -5.41 -12.74 6.62
C ARG A 108 -5.46 -11.62 7.66
N GLN A 109 -4.62 -10.60 7.50
CA GLN A 109 -4.56 -9.47 8.42
C GLN A 109 -5.86 -8.65 8.39
N ILE A 110 -6.41 -8.40 7.20
CA ILE A 110 -7.69 -7.69 7.05
C ILE A 110 -8.81 -8.46 7.76
N VAL A 111 -8.91 -9.77 7.51
CA VAL A 111 -9.93 -10.64 8.11
C VAL A 111 -9.76 -10.74 9.64
N GLN A 112 -8.53 -10.86 10.13
CA GLN A 112 -8.25 -10.89 11.56
C GLN A 112 -8.62 -9.57 12.26
N ASN A 113 -8.38 -8.43 11.61
CA ASN A 113 -8.78 -7.13 12.12
C ASN A 113 -10.30 -6.98 12.19
N ALA A 114 -11.04 -7.69 11.33
CA ALA A 114 -12.49 -7.81 11.38
C ALA A 114 -12.99 -8.86 12.39
N GLY A 115 -12.10 -9.49 13.18
CA GLY A 115 -12.47 -10.47 14.21
C GLY A 115 -12.76 -11.88 13.69
N GLN A 116 -12.49 -12.15 12.41
CA GLN A 116 -12.76 -13.43 11.75
C GLN A 116 -11.47 -14.27 11.60
N GLU A 117 -11.62 -15.58 11.35
CA GLU A 117 -10.46 -16.48 11.22
C GLU A 117 -9.79 -16.38 9.83
N GLY A 118 -8.72 -15.58 9.74
CA GLY A 118 -8.00 -15.31 8.49
C GLY A 118 -7.57 -16.54 7.68
N SER A 119 -7.15 -17.62 8.35
CA SER A 119 -6.72 -18.87 7.69
C SER A 119 -7.88 -19.55 6.96
N VAL A 120 -9.06 -19.63 7.59
CA VAL A 120 -10.25 -20.26 7.02
C VAL A 120 -10.74 -19.46 5.81
N VAL A 121 -10.79 -18.13 5.94
CA VAL A 121 -11.20 -17.25 4.84
C VAL A 121 -10.21 -17.32 3.68
N ALA A 122 -8.91 -17.24 3.94
CA ALA A 122 -7.87 -17.35 2.91
C ALA A 122 -7.97 -18.67 2.14
N GLU A 123 -8.14 -19.80 2.84
CA GLU A 123 -8.29 -21.11 2.19
C GLU A 123 -9.54 -21.20 1.31
N ARG A 124 -10.67 -20.62 1.75
CA ARG A 124 -11.88 -20.56 0.93
C ARG A 124 -11.68 -19.69 -0.31
N VAL A 125 -11.15 -18.48 -0.16
CA VAL A 125 -10.93 -17.55 -1.28
C VAL A 125 -9.96 -18.12 -2.33
N LYS A 126 -8.94 -18.90 -1.91
CA LYS A 126 -8.00 -19.57 -2.83
C LYS A 126 -8.64 -20.62 -3.74
N LYS A 127 -9.68 -21.32 -3.26
CA LYS A 127 -10.37 -22.37 -4.03
C LYS A 127 -11.23 -21.79 -5.15
N GLU A 128 -11.67 -20.55 -4.96
CA GLU A 128 -12.49 -19.82 -5.91
C GLU A 128 -11.66 -19.05 -6.95
N LYS A 129 -12.34 -18.48 -7.95
CA LYS A 129 -11.73 -17.84 -9.13
C LYS A 129 -12.23 -16.41 -9.31
N GLY A 130 -11.58 -15.69 -10.23
CA GLY A 130 -12.00 -14.34 -10.60
C GLY A 130 -11.93 -13.37 -9.43
N ALA A 131 -12.94 -12.51 -9.32
CA ALA A 131 -13.02 -11.49 -8.27
C ALA A 131 -13.72 -11.96 -7.00
N PHE A 132 -14.03 -13.26 -6.86
CA PHE A 132 -14.56 -13.80 -5.61
C PHE A 132 -13.61 -13.53 -4.44
N GLY A 133 -14.11 -12.96 -3.36
CA GLY A 133 -13.35 -12.59 -2.17
C GLY A 133 -14.20 -12.61 -0.91
N PHE A 134 -13.73 -11.89 0.10
CA PHE A 134 -14.41 -11.72 1.37
C PHE A 134 -14.46 -10.23 1.69
N ASP A 135 -15.66 -9.70 1.79
CA ASP A 135 -15.92 -8.36 2.31
C ASP A 135 -15.80 -8.41 3.83
N ALA A 136 -14.77 -7.76 4.36
CA ALA A 136 -14.50 -7.75 5.80
C ALA A 136 -15.34 -6.73 6.58
N ASP A 137 -16.03 -5.81 5.90
CA ASP A 137 -16.96 -4.86 6.54
C ASP A 137 -18.34 -5.49 6.74
N GLN A 138 -18.83 -6.22 5.72
CA GLN A 138 -20.10 -6.95 5.79
C GLN A 138 -19.96 -8.40 6.28
N GLU A 139 -18.74 -8.91 6.38
CA GLU A 139 -18.41 -10.30 6.75
C GLU A 139 -19.00 -11.35 5.79
N GLU A 140 -19.11 -11.01 4.51
CA GLU A 140 -19.74 -11.85 3.48
C GLU A 140 -18.78 -12.18 2.33
N TYR A 141 -19.01 -13.33 1.70
CA TYR A 141 -18.28 -13.68 0.48
C TYR A 141 -19.00 -13.13 -0.74
N THR A 142 -18.30 -12.33 -1.53
CA THR A 142 -18.89 -11.59 -2.65
C THR A 142 -17.92 -11.48 -3.82
N ASP A 143 -18.41 -10.99 -4.96
CA ASP A 143 -17.54 -10.49 -6.02
C ASP A 143 -17.01 -9.12 -5.61
N MET A 144 -15.69 -9.03 -5.38
CA MET A 144 -15.06 -7.82 -4.85
C MET A 144 -15.17 -6.64 -5.83
N ILE A 145 -15.22 -6.89 -7.14
CA ILE A 145 -15.36 -5.81 -8.11
C ILE A 145 -16.80 -5.30 -8.11
N GLU A 146 -17.78 -6.20 -8.11
CA GLU A 146 -19.20 -5.81 -8.04
C GLU A 146 -19.54 -5.09 -6.72
N ALA A 147 -18.92 -5.52 -5.61
CA ALA A 147 -19.03 -4.85 -4.31
C ALA A 147 -18.26 -3.51 -4.22
N GLY A 148 -17.48 -3.15 -5.26
CA GLY A 148 -16.69 -1.91 -5.28
C GLY A 148 -15.42 -1.94 -4.42
N ILE A 149 -15.01 -3.13 -3.94
CA ILE A 149 -13.78 -3.34 -3.17
C ILE A 149 -12.64 -3.60 -4.16
N ILE A 150 -12.08 -2.50 -4.66
CA ILE A 150 -11.06 -2.50 -5.70
C ILE A 150 -9.79 -1.80 -5.23
N ASP A 151 -8.65 -2.32 -5.65
CA ASP A 151 -7.34 -1.72 -5.39
C ASP A 151 -6.67 -1.29 -6.72
N PRO A 152 -5.94 -0.16 -6.76
CA PRO A 152 -5.13 0.19 -7.92
C PRO A 152 -4.02 -0.84 -8.16
N THR A 153 -3.90 -1.37 -9.38
CA THR A 153 -2.88 -2.38 -9.74
C THR A 153 -1.47 -1.91 -9.36
N LYS A 154 -1.19 -0.64 -9.63
CA LYS A 154 0.09 0.02 -9.32
C LYS A 154 0.45 -0.10 -7.83
N VAL A 155 -0.51 0.14 -6.94
CA VAL A 155 -0.30 0.09 -5.49
C VAL A 155 0.01 -1.33 -5.04
N VAL A 156 -0.80 -2.31 -5.48
CA VAL A 156 -0.63 -3.73 -5.16
C VAL A 156 0.74 -4.24 -5.63
N ARG A 157 1.16 -3.85 -6.83
CA ARG A 157 2.47 -4.21 -7.40
C ARG A 157 3.63 -3.59 -6.62
N PHE A 158 3.58 -2.28 -6.37
CA PHE A 158 4.65 -1.58 -5.65
C PHE A 158 4.77 -2.03 -4.20
N ALA A 159 3.66 -2.30 -3.51
CA ALA A 159 3.69 -2.83 -2.15
C ALA A 159 4.50 -4.14 -2.09
N LEU A 160 4.25 -5.08 -3.01
CA LEU A 160 4.99 -6.33 -3.07
C LEU A 160 6.47 -6.12 -3.44
N GLN A 161 6.76 -5.29 -4.45
CA GLN A 161 8.13 -5.04 -4.90
C GLN A 161 8.98 -4.38 -3.81
N ASN A 162 8.44 -3.38 -3.12
CA ASN A 162 9.13 -2.68 -2.06
C ASN A 162 9.35 -3.59 -0.84
N ALA A 163 8.32 -4.35 -0.44
CA ALA A 163 8.43 -5.32 0.65
C ALA A 163 9.50 -6.38 0.36
N ALA A 164 9.49 -6.96 -0.85
CA ALA A 164 10.49 -7.95 -1.28
C ALA A 164 11.90 -7.35 -1.34
N SER A 165 12.03 -6.10 -1.81
CA SER A 165 13.32 -5.40 -1.86
C SER A 165 13.92 -5.25 -0.45
N VAL A 166 13.16 -4.73 0.51
CA VAL A 166 13.66 -4.56 1.89
C VAL A 166 13.93 -5.93 2.55
N ALA A 167 13.03 -6.90 2.37
CA ALA A 167 13.21 -8.24 2.94
C ALA A 167 14.48 -8.93 2.41
N SER A 168 14.76 -8.82 1.11
CA SER A 168 15.97 -9.40 0.51
C SER A 168 17.25 -8.80 1.11
N LEU A 169 17.27 -7.47 1.33
CA LEU A 169 18.39 -6.79 1.97
C LEU A 169 18.61 -7.31 3.39
N LEU A 170 17.55 -7.40 4.19
CA LEU A 170 17.59 -7.87 5.57
C LEU A 170 18.04 -9.34 5.68
N ILE A 171 17.55 -10.22 4.81
CA ILE A 171 17.93 -11.65 4.82
C ILE A 171 19.41 -11.83 4.52
N THR A 172 20.02 -10.96 3.71
CA THR A 172 21.45 -10.99 3.40
C THR A 172 22.33 -10.21 4.39
N THR A 173 21.75 -9.62 5.43
CA THR A 173 22.48 -8.79 6.40
C THR A 173 23.08 -9.66 7.50
N GLU A 174 24.40 -9.86 7.44
CA GLU A 174 25.15 -10.64 8.45
C GLU A 174 25.55 -9.83 9.69
N ALA A 175 25.71 -8.51 9.56
CA ALA A 175 26.11 -7.64 10.66
C ALA A 175 25.55 -6.22 10.50
N VAL A 176 25.31 -5.56 11.64
CA VAL A 176 24.86 -4.16 11.70
C VAL A 176 25.75 -3.40 12.68
N VAL A 177 26.23 -2.23 12.27
CA VAL A 177 26.95 -1.29 13.15
C VAL A 177 25.95 -0.24 13.61
N VAL A 178 25.74 -0.16 14.93
CA VAL A 178 24.82 0.80 15.54
C VAL A 178 25.55 1.74 16.49
N GLU A 179 25.01 2.94 16.67
CA GLU A 179 25.49 3.85 17.71
C GLU A 179 25.26 3.25 19.10
N LYS A 180 26.21 3.45 20.01
CA LYS A 180 26.07 3.01 21.40
C LYS A 180 24.91 3.78 22.05
N PRO A 181 23.98 3.11 22.75
CA PRO A 181 22.92 3.79 23.47
C PRO A 181 23.49 4.85 24.40
N LYS A 182 22.97 6.07 24.31
CA LYS A 182 23.32 7.15 25.24
C LYS A 182 22.78 6.77 26.62
N LYS A 183 23.61 6.89 27.65
CA LYS A 183 23.12 6.83 29.03
C LYS A 183 22.31 8.10 29.28
N GLU A 184 21.02 7.96 29.51
CA GLU A 184 20.24 9.05 30.08
C GLU A 184 20.80 9.38 31.48
N PRO A 185 21.00 10.66 31.82
CA PRO A 185 21.37 11.03 33.17
C PRO A 185 20.28 10.53 34.11
N ALA A 186 20.66 9.84 35.20
CA ALA A 186 19.73 9.48 36.26
C ALA A 186 19.03 10.76 36.72
N GLY A 187 17.72 10.85 36.45
CA GLY A 187 16.90 11.95 36.91
C GLY A 187 17.05 12.10 38.44
N PRO A 188 16.89 13.32 38.97
CA PRO A 188 17.01 13.54 40.41
C PRO A 188 16.07 12.59 41.16
N PRO A 189 16.51 11.99 42.28
CA PRO A 189 15.68 11.06 43.04
C PRO A 189 14.36 11.74 43.41
N MET A 190 13.23 11.14 43.00
CA MET A 190 11.92 11.59 43.47
C MET A 190 11.86 11.41 45.00
N PRO A 191 11.40 12.43 45.75
CA PRO A 191 11.24 12.31 47.19
C PRO A 191 10.21 11.20 47.52
N PRO A 192 10.41 10.46 48.63
CA PRO A 192 9.50 9.39 49.01
C PRO A 192 8.08 9.93 49.26
N PRO A 193 7.03 9.15 48.92
CA PRO A 193 5.66 9.51 49.25
C PRO A 193 5.53 9.68 50.77
N GLY A 194 5.10 10.87 51.20
CA GLY A 194 4.77 11.11 52.61
C GLY A 194 3.58 10.27 53.05
N TYR A 195 3.65 9.72 54.26
CA TYR A 195 2.54 9.09 54.97
C TYR A 195 1.55 10.13 55.48
#